data_AF-A0A9D1EK60-F1
#
_entry.id   AF-A0A9D1EK60-F1
#
_cell.length_a   1.000
_cell.length_b   1.000
_cell.length_c   1.000
_cell.angle_alpha   90.00
_cell.angle_beta   90.00
_cell.angle_gamma   90.00
#
_symmetry.space_group_name_H-M   'P 1'
#
loop_
_entity.id
_entity.type
_entity.pdbx_description
1 polymer ?
#
loop_
_entity_poly.entity_id
_entity_poly.type
_entity_poly.pdbx_seq_one_letter_code
_entity_poly.pdbx_strand_id
1 'polypeptide(L)'
;MKSRRRTVTGILAVLVILLAAAAILLAVLGIQKKRYEKQLSLGDKYLAELDYENAEICFEKAISIQEKKAAPYLKLAAVYLYQGRTQDAEDILREGSEKVTDDKGLESIRENLEILEDPEGTSGNRDQKDPKPEDDSGEDQEKSQDQETKKSDESLAEEAATDGSAFVCYEGDWYYREYSAEDFEDSALFGSYLEVEGQPKDIVRLNAQGEREVLFSDNGGGDIYIVKDRMILMDQGNPWSSSSYITDFQGNVQRQLEDSYPVAADRERGLVFFMTPEGGFFFWEADSDTTKTLKEAGGGIWYQGCWEDTLYYTTQENGKKDTVLWALELDSLEPRQVSVFPQDNVVEVTSIVSIQVLDDQIFVLTGGYAGTAMMFQGGKIYRLGLDGGDKQQVAGGSGDYGTCGEQFCVFEENGEWALYYTLNESGEARKLAPEGSEEAVELKPWKVGEYFYDDQGGISIYPDASGEILTLLSGDELAQELYGDQLNQYAETYCMVEELSLCGDQILYTVESGSHDSSGDMGWRYNYRREANRNYRMDMKTREKTLLYEY
;
A
#
# COMPACT_ATOMS: atom_id res chain seq x y z
N MET A 1 -71.60 31.47 0.63
CA MET A 1 -70.56 30.73 1.41
C MET A 1 -69.96 29.51 0.70
N LYS A 2 -70.70 28.75 -0.15
CA LYS A 2 -70.15 27.55 -0.84
C LYS A 2 -69.11 27.82 -1.95
N SER A 3 -69.21 28.91 -2.72
CA SER A 3 -68.23 29.18 -3.81
C SER A 3 -66.86 29.63 -3.28
N ARG A 4 -66.82 30.54 -2.29
CA ARG A 4 -65.59 31.05 -1.65
C ARG A 4 -64.74 29.94 -1.00
N ARG A 5 -65.38 28.89 -0.43
CA ARG A 5 -64.68 27.70 0.08
C ARG A 5 -64.03 26.88 -1.04
N ARG A 6 -64.68 26.71 -2.20
CA ARG A 6 -64.10 25.97 -3.35
C ARG A 6 -62.90 26.71 -3.94
N THR A 7 -62.94 28.04 -4.02
CA THR A 7 -61.81 28.86 -4.50
C THR A 7 -60.61 28.80 -3.55
N VAL A 8 -60.83 28.89 -2.24
CA VAL A 8 -59.76 28.80 -1.23
C VAL A 8 -59.15 27.39 -1.18
N THR A 9 -59.97 26.34 -1.31
CA THR A 9 -59.48 24.95 -1.35
C THR A 9 -58.65 24.67 -2.61
N GLY A 10 -59.05 25.26 -3.76
CA GLY A 10 -58.28 25.18 -5.00
C GLY A 10 -56.93 25.90 -4.92
N ILE A 11 -56.87 27.08 -4.30
CA ILE A 11 -55.61 27.81 -4.09
C ILE A 11 -54.67 27.03 -3.16
N LEU A 12 -55.17 26.45 -2.08
CA LEU A 12 -54.36 25.62 -1.16
C LEU A 12 -53.80 24.37 -1.85
N ALA A 13 -54.60 23.69 -2.70
CA ALA A 13 -54.13 22.52 -3.44
C ALA A 13 -52.99 22.88 -4.41
N VAL A 14 -53.09 24.01 -5.12
CA VAL A 14 -52.01 24.49 -6.02
C VAL A 14 -50.75 24.84 -5.21
N LEU A 15 -50.90 25.46 -4.05
CA LEU A 15 -49.77 25.85 -3.20
C LEU A 15 -49.02 24.64 -2.62
N VAL A 16 -49.75 23.57 -2.25
CA VAL A 16 -49.15 22.29 -1.83
C VAL A 16 -48.39 21.61 -2.97
N ILE A 17 -48.93 21.64 -4.20
CA ILE A 17 -48.24 21.09 -5.37
C ILE A 17 -46.96 21.89 -5.68
N LEU A 18 -46.99 23.22 -5.57
CA LEU A 18 -45.81 24.05 -5.78
C LEU A 18 -44.74 23.81 -4.70
N LEU A 19 -45.14 23.64 -3.44
CA LEU A 19 -44.21 23.30 -2.35
C LEU A 19 -43.61 21.89 -2.53
N ALA A 20 -44.41 20.91 -2.98
CA ALA A 20 -43.91 19.58 -3.28
C ALA A 20 -42.93 19.60 -4.46
N ALA A 21 -43.24 20.34 -5.53
CA ALA A 21 -42.34 20.51 -6.67
C ALA A 21 -41.03 21.22 -6.27
N ALA A 22 -41.11 22.25 -5.41
CA ALA A 22 -39.93 22.92 -4.87
C ALA A 22 -39.09 22.00 -3.97
N ALA A 23 -39.73 21.18 -3.14
CA ALA A 23 -39.03 20.19 -2.30
C ALA A 23 -38.34 19.12 -3.13
N ILE A 24 -38.98 18.62 -4.19
CA ILE A 24 -38.38 17.67 -5.14
C ILE A 24 -37.20 18.32 -5.86
N LEU A 25 -37.35 19.57 -6.32
CA LEU A 25 -36.26 20.31 -6.96
C LEU A 25 -35.07 20.50 -6.02
N LEU A 26 -35.31 20.89 -4.77
CA LEU A 26 -34.26 21.02 -3.75
C LEU A 26 -33.58 19.67 -3.44
N ALA A 27 -34.34 18.58 -3.40
CA ALA A 27 -33.79 17.23 -3.20
C ALA A 27 -32.90 16.81 -4.39
N VAL A 28 -33.34 17.05 -5.63
CA VAL A 28 -32.54 16.78 -6.84
C VAL A 28 -31.26 17.62 -6.85
N LEU A 29 -31.33 18.91 -6.51
CA LEU A 29 -30.15 19.77 -6.40
C LEU A 29 -29.18 19.29 -5.31
N GLY A 30 -29.71 18.83 -4.17
CA GLY A 30 -28.89 18.25 -3.09
C GLY A 30 -28.18 16.95 -3.50
N ILE A 31 -28.85 16.07 -4.25
CA ILE A 31 -28.26 14.82 -4.78
C ILE A 31 -27.16 15.14 -5.79
N GLN A 32 -27.40 16.09 -6.72
CA GLN A 32 -26.38 16.50 -7.70
C GLN A 32 -25.17 17.13 -7.02
N LYS A 33 -25.37 17.96 -5.99
CA LYS A 33 -24.27 18.53 -5.20
C LYS A 33 -23.42 17.43 -4.54
N LYS A 34 -24.05 16.46 -3.87
CA LYS A 34 -23.32 15.34 -3.23
C LYS A 34 -22.56 14.48 -4.24
N ARG A 35 -23.17 14.20 -5.40
CA ARG A 35 -22.51 13.44 -6.47
C ARG A 35 -21.31 14.18 -7.04
N TYR A 36 -21.45 15.48 -7.26
CA TYR A 36 -20.35 16.34 -7.70
C TYR A 36 -19.18 16.34 -6.69
N GLU A 37 -19.46 16.56 -5.40
CA GLU A 37 -18.44 16.54 -4.34
C GLU A 37 -17.76 15.17 -4.24
N LYS A 38 -18.53 14.07 -4.36
CA LYS A 38 -17.98 12.70 -4.39
C LYS A 38 -17.03 12.49 -5.57
N GLN A 39 -17.42 12.90 -6.78
CA GLN A 39 -16.56 12.72 -7.97
C GLN A 39 -15.29 13.58 -7.90
N LEU A 40 -15.37 14.81 -7.38
CA LEU A 40 -14.17 15.62 -7.12
C LEU A 40 -13.23 14.96 -6.12
N SER A 41 -13.76 14.48 -5.00
CA SER A 41 -12.96 13.84 -3.96
C SER A 41 -12.33 12.53 -4.44
N LEU A 42 -13.06 11.73 -5.22
CA LEU A 42 -12.51 10.51 -5.83
C LEU A 42 -11.45 10.84 -6.87
N GLY A 43 -11.68 11.85 -7.71
CA GLY A 43 -10.67 12.29 -8.67
C GLY A 43 -9.40 12.79 -7.99
N ASP A 44 -9.54 13.51 -6.87
CA ASP A 44 -8.41 13.98 -6.07
C ASP A 44 -7.65 12.82 -5.42
N LYS A 45 -8.38 11.82 -4.92
CA LYS A 45 -7.81 10.57 -4.40
C LYS A 45 -7.01 9.84 -5.47
N TYR A 46 -7.62 9.57 -6.61
CA TYR A 46 -6.95 8.90 -7.72
C TYR A 46 -5.76 9.70 -8.25
N LEU A 47 -5.86 11.02 -8.31
CA LEU A 47 -4.73 11.86 -8.68
C LEU A 47 -3.58 11.79 -7.67
N ALA A 48 -3.87 11.70 -6.36
CA ALA A 48 -2.86 11.52 -5.32
C ALA A 48 -2.20 10.12 -5.39
N GLU A 49 -2.97 9.12 -5.78
CA GLU A 49 -2.52 7.74 -6.06
C GLU A 49 -1.90 7.59 -7.46
N LEU A 50 -1.64 8.70 -8.17
CA LEU A 50 -1.18 8.79 -9.56
C LEU A 50 -1.95 7.90 -10.56
N ASP A 51 -3.19 7.53 -10.22
CA ASP A 51 -4.14 6.85 -11.10
C ASP A 51 -4.83 7.90 -11.99
N TYR A 52 -4.08 8.35 -12.98
CA TYR A 52 -4.47 9.46 -13.84
C TYR A 52 -5.72 9.18 -14.68
N GLU A 53 -5.96 7.93 -15.12
CA GLU A 53 -7.19 7.64 -15.90
C GLU A 53 -8.44 7.66 -15.01
N ASN A 54 -8.38 7.14 -13.78
CA ASN A 54 -9.51 7.23 -12.87
C ASN A 54 -9.75 8.66 -12.38
N ALA A 55 -8.67 9.43 -12.18
CA ALA A 55 -8.75 10.85 -11.92
C ALA A 55 -9.43 11.60 -13.08
N GLU A 56 -9.02 11.32 -14.33
CA GLU A 56 -9.62 11.86 -15.55
C GLU A 56 -11.13 11.59 -15.60
N ILE A 57 -11.54 10.33 -15.49
CA ILE A 57 -12.95 9.91 -15.51
C ILE A 57 -13.75 10.61 -14.40
N CYS A 58 -13.19 10.72 -13.21
CA CYS A 58 -13.86 11.37 -12.08
C CYS A 58 -14.04 12.88 -12.31
N PHE A 59 -13.04 13.57 -12.83
CA PHE A 59 -13.14 14.99 -13.14
C PHE A 59 -14.06 15.25 -14.35
N GLU A 60 -14.05 14.41 -15.38
CA GLU A 60 -15.02 14.47 -16.47
C GLU A 60 -16.46 14.28 -15.98
N LYS A 61 -16.70 13.30 -15.09
CA LYS A 61 -18.00 13.12 -14.44
C LYS A 61 -18.38 14.35 -13.62
N ALA A 62 -17.45 14.94 -12.87
CA ALA A 62 -17.70 16.17 -12.11
C ALA A 62 -18.08 17.35 -13.04
N ILE A 63 -17.43 17.47 -14.20
CA ILE A 63 -17.77 18.44 -15.26
C ILE A 63 -19.19 18.20 -15.77
N SER A 64 -19.55 16.94 -16.08
CA SER A 64 -20.89 16.60 -16.58
C SER A 64 -22.02 16.92 -15.59
N ILE A 65 -21.71 16.92 -14.28
CA ILE A 65 -22.67 17.23 -13.21
C ILE A 65 -22.76 18.75 -12.98
N GLN A 66 -21.61 19.45 -12.93
CA GLN A 66 -21.56 20.91 -12.77
C GLN A 66 -20.53 21.56 -13.70
N GLU A 67 -20.92 21.76 -14.96
CA GLU A 67 -20.08 22.37 -16.01
C GLU A 67 -19.63 23.82 -15.72
N LYS A 68 -20.26 24.49 -14.75
CA LYS A 68 -20.01 25.92 -14.47
C LYS A 68 -18.95 26.16 -13.40
N LYS A 69 -18.33 25.10 -12.88
CA LYS A 69 -17.35 25.14 -11.79
C LYS A 69 -15.94 24.94 -12.34
N ALA A 70 -15.00 25.80 -11.96
CA ALA A 70 -13.63 25.73 -12.47
C ALA A 70 -12.81 24.53 -11.99
N ALA A 71 -13.02 24.07 -10.75
CA ALA A 71 -12.14 23.09 -10.11
C ALA A 71 -11.93 21.79 -10.92
N PRO A 72 -12.96 21.13 -11.46
CA PRO A 72 -12.77 19.94 -12.29
C PRO A 72 -11.96 20.19 -13.56
N TYR A 73 -12.12 21.34 -14.24
CA TYR A 73 -11.36 21.68 -15.44
C TYR A 73 -9.87 21.88 -15.12
N LEU A 74 -9.56 22.59 -14.04
CA LEU A 74 -8.18 22.80 -13.59
C LEU A 74 -7.51 21.49 -13.16
N LYS A 75 -8.24 20.62 -12.45
CA LYS A 75 -7.73 19.33 -12.00
C LYS A 75 -7.57 18.33 -13.14
N LEU A 76 -8.49 18.30 -14.10
CA LEU A 76 -8.37 17.50 -15.32
C LEU A 76 -7.22 17.97 -16.21
N ALA A 77 -7.02 19.28 -16.32
CA ALA A 77 -5.84 19.83 -17.01
C ALA A 77 -4.54 19.41 -16.31
N ALA A 78 -4.50 19.43 -14.98
CA ALA A 78 -3.34 18.93 -14.23
C ALA A 78 -3.09 17.44 -14.50
N VAL A 79 -4.14 16.60 -14.48
CA VAL A 79 -4.05 15.18 -14.86
C VAL A 79 -3.43 15.01 -16.25
N TYR A 80 -3.92 15.74 -17.25
CA TYR A 80 -3.37 15.70 -18.61
C TYR A 80 -1.92 16.13 -18.68
N LEU A 81 -1.51 17.15 -17.90
CA LEU A 81 -0.11 17.56 -17.84
C LEU A 81 0.79 16.49 -17.20
N TYR A 82 0.32 15.83 -16.12
CA TYR A 82 1.05 14.71 -15.52
C TYR A 82 1.20 13.51 -16.48
N GLN A 83 0.22 13.30 -17.38
CA GLN A 83 0.30 12.30 -18.44
C GLN A 83 1.09 12.76 -19.69
N GLY A 84 1.67 13.98 -19.69
CA GLY A 84 2.37 14.54 -20.85
C GLY A 84 1.46 14.94 -22.02
N ARG A 85 0.14 15.00 -21.80
CA ARG A 85 -0.90 15.34 -22.79
C ARG A 85 -1.17 16.85 -22.80
N THR A 86 -0.15 17.64 -23.13
CA THR A 86 -0.22 19.12 -23.07
C THR A 86 -1.35 19.72 -23.92
N GLN A 87 -1.63 19.16 -25.10
CA GLN A 87 -2.71 19.66 -25.97
C GLN A 87 -4.09 19.42 -25.35
N ASP A 88 -4.32 18.26 -24.72
CA ASP A 88 -5.59 17.95 -24.07
C ASP A 88 -5.81 18.84 -22.83
N ALA A 89 -4.73 19.16 -22.11
CA ALA A 89 -4.74 20.14 -21.02
C ALA A 89 -5.14 21.54 -21.50
N GLU A 90 -4.62 21.98 -22.63
CA GLU A 90 -5.00 23.26 -23.24
C GLU A 90 -6.48 23.24 -23.67
N ASP A 91 -6.91 22.19 -24.36
CA ASP A 91 -8.27 22.04 -24.88
C ASP A 91 -9.32 22.07 -23.75
N ILE A 92 -9.06 21.35 -22.65
CA ILE A 92 -10.00 21.31 -21.52
C ILE A 92 -10.05 22.64 -20.75
N LEU A 93 -8.92 23.37 -20.66
CA LEU A 93 -8.90 24.70 -20.07
C LEU A 93 -9.61 25.72 -20.96
N ARG A 94 -9.46 25.63 -22.29
CA ARG A 94 -10.23 26.46 -23.23
C ARG A 94 -11.73 26.22 -23.08
N GLU A 95 -12.14 24.96 -23.00
CA GLU A 95 -13.54 24.60 -22.72
C GLU A 95 -14.02 25.20 -21.39
N GLY A 96 -13.22 25.06 -20.33
CA GLY A 96 -13.51 25.65 -19.03
C GLY A 96 -13.67 27.18 -19.09
N SER A 97 -12.84 27.86 -19.89
CA SER A 97 -12.88 29.32 -20.05
C SER A 97 -14.18 29.84 -20.70
N GLU A 98 -14.88 28.98 -21.45
CA GLU A 98 -16.17 29.29 -22.08
C GLU A 98 -17.37 28.99 -21.17
N LYS A 99 -17.25 27.98 -20.29
CA LYS A 99 -18.38 27.43 -19.51
C LYS A 99 -18.44 27.90 -18.05
N VAL A 100 -17.28 28.15 -17.44
CA VAL A 100 -17.20 28.58 -16.03
C VAL A 100 -17.81 29.97 -15.85
N THR A 101 -18.54 30.15 -14.75
CA THR A 101 -19.27 31.41 -14.48
C THR A 101 -18.76 32.19 -13.28
N ASP A 102 -17.80 31.66 -12.53
CA ASP A 102 -17.18 32.38 -11.42
C ASP A 102 -15.89 33.09 -11.83
N ASP A 103 -15.79 34.37 -11.51
CA ASP A 103 -14.72 35.25 -12.00
C ASP A 103 -13.32 34.78 -11.57
N LYS A 104 -13.19 34.26 -10.35
CA LYS A 104 -11.90 33.78 -9.81
C LYS A 104 -11.43 32.51 -10.51
N GLY A 105 -12.32 31.54 -10.72
CA GLY A 105 -12.01 30.32 -11.45
C GLY A 105 -11.66 30.59 -12.91
N LEU A 106 -12.34 31.56 -13.55
CA LEU A 106 -11.99 32.02 -14.89
C LEU A 106 -10.59 32.65 -14.96
N GLU A 107 -10.20 33.43 -13.95
CA GLU A 107 -8.85 34.00 -13.85
C GLU A 107 -7.79 32.89 -13.76
N SER A 108 -7.98 31.91 -12.87
CA SER A 108 -7.06 30.77 -12.75
C SER A 108 -6.95 29.93 -14.03
N ILE A 109 -8.06 29.72 -14.75
CA ILE A 109 -8.04 29.00 -16.03
C ILE A 109 -7.24 29.78 -17.09
N ARG A 110 -7.40 31.10 -17.15
CA ARG A 110 -6.66 31.95 -18.10
C ARG A 110 -5.16 32.00 -17.80
N GLU A 111 -4.77 32.07 -16.54
CA GLU A 111 -3.36 32.01 -16.13
C GLU A 111 -2.71 30.69 -16.56
N ASN A 112 -3.41 29.56 -16.38
CA ASN A 112 -2.90 28.26 -16.82
C ASN A 112 -2.84 28.15 -18.36
N LEU A 113 -3.81 28.72 -19.09
CA LEU A 113 -3.74 28.80 -20.55
C LEU A 113 -2.55 29.63 -21.05
N GLU A 114 -2.27 30.77 -20.42
CA GLU A 114 -1.14 31.63 -20.78
C GLU A 114 0.20 30.90 -20.59
N ILE A 115 0.33 30.09 -19.53
CA ILE A 115 1.51 29.23 -19.27
C ILE A 115 1.68 28.17 -20.38
N LEU A 116 0.59 27.63 -20.91
CA LEU A 116 0.63 26.56 -21.92
C LEU A 116 0.80 27.09 -23.36
N GLU A 117 0.33 28.30 -23.67
CA GLU A 117 0.42 28.91 -25.01
C GLU A 117 1.80 29.51 -25.33
N ASP A 118 2.64 29.81 -24.31
CA ASP A 118 4.02 30.31 -24.49
C ASP A 118 5.06 29.50 -23.67
N PRO A 119 5.32 28.23 -24.05
CA PRO A 119 6.31 27.39 -23.35
C PRO A 119 7.77 27.84 -23.59
N GLU A 120 8.04 28.73 -24.57
CA GLU A 120 9.39 29.19 -24.92
C GLU A 120 9.94 30.34 -24.04
N GLY A 121 9.25 30.67 -22.94
CA GLY A 121 9.90 31.26 -21.76
C GLY A 121 10.97 30.35 -21.12
N THR A 122 10.94 29.04 -21.40
CA THR A 122 11.91 28.06 -20.89
C THR A 122 12.03 26.84 -21.83
N SER A 123 12.89 26.95 -22.86
CA SER A 123 13.71 25.89 -23.52
C SER A 123 13.10 24.46 -23.66
N GLY A 124 12.97 23.82 -24.81
CA GLY A 124 13.81 23.82 -26.02
C GLY A 124 14.01 22.38 -26.53
N ASN A 125 13.05 21.92 -27.34
CA ASN A 125 13.13 20.95 -28.47
C ASN A 125 13.88 19.60 -28.32
N ARG A 126 13.17 18.47 -28.55
CA ARG A 126 13.71 17.23 -29.14
C ARG A 126 12.61 16.33 -29.71
N ASP A 127 12.59 16.23 -31.04
CA ASP A 127 11.77 15.33 -31.85
C ASP A 127 12.12 13.84 -31.63
N GLN A 128 11.07 13.03 -31.49
CA GLN A 128 11.08 11.56 -31.54
C GLN A 128 11.32 11.02 -32.96
N LYS A 129 11.92 9.82 -33.03
CA LYS A 129 11.72 8.90 -34.16
C LYS A 129 11.94 7.45 -33.74
N ASP A 130 10.85 6.71 -33.55
CA ASP A 130 10.85 5.24 -33.51
C ASP A 130 11.12 4.64 -34.90
N PRO A 131 11.57 3.37 -34.97
CA PRO A 131 10.60 2.29 -35.20
C PRO A 131 10.90 0.94 -34.48
N LYS A 132 9.83 0.25 -34.07
CA LYS A 132 9.70 -1.23 -33.85
C LYS A 132 9.53 -1.96 -35.20
N PRO A 133 9.37 -3.30 -35.27
CA PRO A 133 9.83 -4.44 -34.44
C PRO A 133 10.46 -5.57 -35.30
N GLU A 134 10.91 -6.68 -34.71
CA GLU A 134 10.71 -8.03 -35.28
C GLU A 134 11.01 -9.16 -34.26
N ASP A 135 10.25 -10.24 -34.46
CA ASP A 135 9.94 -11.41 -33.63
C ASP A 135 10.86 -12.59 -34.00
N ASP A 136 11.36 -13.39 -33.05
CA ASP A 136 11.65 -14.81 -33.31
C ASP A 136 11.74 -15.65 -32.02
N SER A 137 11.06 -16.77 -32.09
CA SER A 137 10.86 -17.84 -31.10
C SER A 137 12.00 -18.88 -31.09
N GLY A 138 12.24 -19.51 -29.95
CA GLY A 138 13.03 -20.74 -29.87
C GLY A 138 13.10 -21.34 -28.47
N GLU A 139 12.28 -22.37 -28.23
CA GLU A 139 12.33 -23.27 -27.07
C GLU A 139 13.57 -24.18 -27.10
N ASP A 140 14.11 -24.56 -25.93
CA ASP A 140 14.53 -25.94 -25.65
C ASP A 140 14.78 -26.17 -24.13
N GLN A 141 14.37 -27.35 -23.67
CA GLN A 141 14.39 -27.87 -22.29
C GLN A 141 15.68 -28.64 -21.98
N GLU A 142 16.16 -28.65 -20.71
CA GLU A 142 16.58 -29.91 -20.03
C GLU A 142 16.83 -29.76 -18.51
N LYS A 143 16.77 -30.92 -17.82
CA LYS A 143 16.51 -31.21 -16.40
C LYS A 143 17.74 -31.39 -15.49
N SER A 144 17.44 -31.51 -14.18
CA SER A 144 18.09 -32.28 -13.08
C SER A 144 18.97 -31.45 -12.12
N GLN A 145 19.07 -31.68 -10.80
CA GLN A 145 18.68 -32.79 -9.91
C GLN A 145 18.84 -32.36 -8.42
N ASP A 146 17.89 -32.73 -7.54
CA ASP A 146 17.92 -32.52 -6.08
C ASP A 146 19.08 -33.24 -5.35
N GLN A 147 19.65 -32.57 -4.33
CA GLN A 147 20.23 -33.24 -3.14
C GLN A 147 19.99 -32.43 -1.85
N GLU A 148 19.14 -32.98 -0.98
CA GLU A 148 18.95 -32.59 0.43
C GLU A 148 20.25 -32.69 1.24
N THR A 149 20.50 -31.72 2.14
CA THR A 149 21.29 -31.98 3.35
C THR A 149 20.70 -31.26 4.57
N LYS A 150 20.26 -32.05 5.55
CA LYS A 150 19.77 -31.68 6.89
C LYS A 150 20.83 -31.07 7.81
N LYS A 151 20.45 -30.03 8.57
CA LYS A 151 20.75 -29.72 10.00
C LYS A 151 20.52 -28.20 10.23
N SER A 152 20.00 -27.70 11.33
CA SER A 152 19.62 -28.27 12.64
C SER A 152 18.75 -27.27 13.39
N ASP A 153 17.69 -27.77 14.03
CA ASP A 153 16.81 -27.08 14.99
C ASP A 153 17.57 -26.27 16.05
N GLU A 154 17.28 -24.97 16.16
CA GLU A 154 17.51 -23.98 17.25
C GLU A 154 17.64 -22.60 16.54
N SER A 155 16.75 -21.60 16.55
CA SER A 155 15.67 -21.12 17.43
C SER A 155 14.69 -20.27 16.61
N LEU A 156 13.44 -20.71 16.46
CA LEU A 156 12.51 -20.25 15.41
C LEU A 156 11.51 -19.13 15.84
N ALA A 157 11.78 -18.36 16.90
CA ALA A 157 10.63 -17.78 17.62
C ALA A 157 10.83 -16.53 18.49
N GLU A 158 12.04 -16.01 18.68
CA GLU A 158 12.25 -14.92 19.67
C GLU A 158 12.26 -13.50 19.07
N GLU A 159 12.33 -13.34 17.74
CA GLU A 159 12.47 -12.03 17.08
C GLU A 159 11.25 -11.58 16.25
N ALA A 160 10.22 -12.41 16.08
CA ALA A 160 9.14 -12.12 15.13
C ALA A 160 7.83 -11.62 15.75
N ALA A 161 7.80 -11.20 17.03
CA ALA A 161 6.65 -10.49 17.55
C ALA A 161 6.57 -9.12 16.86
N THR A 162 5.68 -9.00 15.88
CA THR A 162 5.48 -7.79 15.09
C THR A 162 5.26 -6.59 16.03
N ASP A 163 6.16 -5.62 15.99
CA ASP A 163 6.08 -4.37 16.73
C ASP A 163 5.06 -3.39 16.08
N GLY A 164 3.92 -3.94 15.65
CA GLY A 164 2.89 -3.31 14.82
C GLY A 164 2.33 -4.30 13.79
N SER A 165 1.07 -4.70 13.93
CA SER A 165 0.38 -5.58 12.95
C SER A 165 -1.11 -5.68 13.22
N ALA A 166 -1.89 -6.18 12.26
CA ALA A 166 -3.29 -6.55 12.47
C ALA A 166 -3.51 -7.55 13.63
N PHE A 167 -2.56 -8.48 13.83
CA PHE A 167 -2.54 -9.43 14.95
C PHE A 167 -1.29 -9.22 15.81
N VAL A 168 -1.37 -8.36 16.84
CA VAL A 168 -0.22 -8.09 17.69
C VAL A 168 -0.14 -9.04 18.88
N CYS A 169 1.01 -9.69 19.05
CA CYS A 169 1.29 -10.53 20.21
C CYS A 169 1.86 -9.69 21.36
N TYR A 170 1.30 -9.76 22.57
CA TYR A 170 1.82 -9.07 23.76
C TYR A 170 1.59 -9.92 25.01
N GLU A 171 2.64 -10.09 25.83
CA GLU A 171 2.63 -10.92 27.04
C GLU A 171 2.05 -12.35 26.85
N GLY A 172 2.22 -12.92 25.65
CA GLY A 172 1.77 -14.28 25.31
C GLY A 172 0.31 -14.38 24.85
N ASP A 173 -0.40 -13.25 24.77
CA ASP A 173 -1.75 -13.16 24.21
C ASP A 173 -1.73 -12.42 22.87
N TRP A 174 -2.75 -12.69 22.05
CA TRP A 174 -2.96 -12.01 20.78
C TRP A 174 -4.00 -10.92 20.92
N TYR A 175 -3.76 -9.77 20.30
CA TYR A 175 -4.68 -8.65 20.22
C TYR A 175 -4.91 -8.29 18.77
N TYR A 176 -6.18 -8.13 18.39
CA TYR A 176 -6.55 -7.81 17.02
C TYR A 176 -7.88 -7.06 16.99
N ARG A 177 -8.13 -6.39 15.87
CA ARG A 177 -9.43 -5.79 15.58
C ARG A 177 -10.26 -6.81 14.81
N GLU A 178 -11.43 -7.16 15.32
CA GLU A 178 -12.32 -8.11 14.65
C GLU A 178 -13.21 -7.36 13.66
N TYR A 179 -12.97 -7.61 12.37
CA TYR A 179 -13.68 -7.00 11.26
C TYR A 179 -14.92 -7.81 10.84
N SER A 180 -15.84 -7.14 10.13
CA SER A 180 -17.02 -7.71 9.51
C SER A 180 -17.09 -7.38 8.01
N ALA A 181 -18.01 -8.02 7.28
CA ALA A 181 -18.21 -7.77 5.85
C ALA A 181 -18.51 -6.28 5.56
N GLU A 182 -19.17 -5.58 6.48
CA GLU A 182 -19.60 -4.19 6.30
C GLU A 182 -18.45 -3.18 6.47
N ASP A 183 -17.30 -3.64 6.97
CA ASP A 183 -16.12 -2.81 7.21
C ASP A 183 -15.25 -2.61 5.96
N PHE A 184 -15.54 -3.27 4.85
CA PHE A 184 -14.79 -3.15 3.60
C PHE A 184 -15.72 -3.03 2.39
N GLU A 185 -15.22 -2.48 1.30
CA GLU A 185 -15.93 -2.49 0.02
C GLU A 185 -16.26 -3.92 -0.44
N ASP A 186 -17.45 -4.10 -1.03
CA ASP A 186 -17.88 -5.41 -1.56
C ASP A 186 -17.12 -5.81 -2.83
N SER A 187 -16.53 -4.84 -3.54
CA SER A 187 -15.83 -5.08 -4.80
C SER A 187 -14.79 -4.00 -5.09
N ALA A 188 -13.63 -4.38 -5.64
CA ALA A 188 -12.56 -3.46 -6.02
C ALA A 188 -11.75 -3.98 -7.21
N LEU A 189 -11.08 -3.06 -7.92
CA LEU A 189 -10.08 -3.42 -8.92
C LEU A 189 -8.93 -4.17 -8.25
N PHE A 190 -8.50 -5.26 -8.87
CA PHE A 190 -7.43 -6.14 -8.41
C PHE A 190 -7.63 -6.74 -7.00
N GLY A 191 -8.84 -6.65 -6.42
CA GLY A 191 -9.10 -7.10 -5.05
C GLY A 191 -8.61 -6.12 -3.98
N SER A 192 -8.23 -4.89 -4.32
CA SER A 192 -7.77 -3.90 -3.34
C SER A 192 -8.93 -3.20 -2.64
N TYR A 193 -9.58 -3.88 -1.70
CA TYR A 193 -10.75 -3.35 -0.99
C TYR A 193 -10.38 -2.28 0.02
N LEU A 194 -11.12 -1.17 0.00
CA LEU A 194 -10.94 -0.11 0.98
C LEU A 194 -11.82 -0.34 2.20
N GLU A 195 -11.32 0.05 3.38
CA GLU A 195 -12.12 0.10 4.59
C GLU A 195 -13.28 1.11 4.48
N VAL A 196 -14.43 0.76 5.04
CA VAL A 196 -15.60 1.63 5.20
C VAL A 196 -15.48 2.37 6.53
N GLU A 197 -15.19 3.66 6.47
CA GLU A 197 -14.98 4.50 7.65
C GLU A 197 -16.19 4.57 8.60
N GLY A 198 -15.90 4.62 9.91
CA GLY A 198 -16.88 4.95 10.95
C GLY A 198 -17.71 3.77 11.47
N GLN A 199 -17.45 2.55 11.00
CA GLN A 199 -18.08 1.34 11.51
C GLN A 199 -17.41 0.86 12.81
N PRO A 200 -18.17 0.52 13.86
CA PRO A 200 -17.61 0.03 15.11
C PRO A 200 -17.11 -1.41 14.98
N LYS A 201 -15.90 -1.65 15.46
CA LYS A 201 -15.20 -2.95 15.46
C LYS A 201 -14.73 -3.28 16.87
N ASP A 202 -14.75 -4.56 17.21
CA ASP A 202 -14.30 -5.03 18.51
C ASP A 202 -12.78 -5.14 18.53
N ILE A 203 -12.15 -4.57 19.56
CA ILE A 203 -10.77 -4.89 19.93
C ILE A 203 -10.80 -6.11 20.83
N VAL A 204 -10.16 -7.18 20.36
CA VAL A 204 -10.25 -8.50 20.94
C VAL A 204 -8.90 -8.93 21.51
N ARG A 205 -8.94 -9.59 22.66
CA ARG A 205 -7.84 -10.38 23.20
C ARG A 205 -8.15 -11.86 23.01
N LEU A 206 -7.20 -12.61 22.48
CA LEU A 206 -7.23 -14.07 22.41
C LEU A 206 -6.08 -14.60 23.25
N ASN A 207 -6.41 -15.25 24.37
CA ASN A 207 -5.38 -15.75 25.27
C ASN A 207 -4.70 -17.03 24.74
N ALA A 208 -3.63 -17.46 25.40
CA ALA A 208 -2.91 -18.69 25.06
C ALA A 208 -3.78 -19.97 25.04
N GLN A 209 -4.92 -20.01 25.74
CA GLN A 209 -5.87 -21.13 25.70
C GLN A 209 -6.85 -21.06 24.52
N GLY A 210 -6.81 -19.98 23.73
CA GLY A 210 -7.77 -19.70 22.65
C GLY A 210 -9.09 -19.13 23.16
N GLU A 211 -9.15 -18.60 24.38
CA GLU A 211 -10.33 -17.92 24.89
C GLU A 211 -10.36 -16.47 24.39
N ARG A 212 -11.49 -16.10 23.77
CA ARG A 212 -11.74 -14.79 23.20
C ARG A 212 -12.39 -13.86 24.23
N GLU A 213 -11.85 -12.65 24.38
CA GLU A 213 -12.38 -11.58 25.22
C GLU A 213 -12.49 -10.27 24.41
N VAL A 214 -13.67 -9.65 24.38
CA VAL A 214 -13.83 -8.29 23.84
C VAL A 214 -13.40 -7.30 24.91
N LEU A 215 -12.43 -6.46 24.58
CA LEU A 215 -11.90 -5.44 25.50
C LEU A 215 -12.73 -4.16 25.45
N PHE A 216 -12.92 -3.63 24.24
CA PHE A 216 -13.74 -2.46 23.91
C PHE A 216 -14.01 -2.45 22.40
N SER A 217 -14.74 -1.46 21.89
CA SER A 217 -14.94 -1.25 20.46
C SER A 217 -14.43 0.12 20.04
N ASP A 218 -13.80 0.20 18.86
CA ASP A 218 -13.39 1.45 18.22
C ASP A 218 -13.98 1.56 16.81
N ASN A 219 -13.79 2.71 16.14
CA ASN A 219 -14.17 2.86 14.72
C ASN A 219 -12.95 2.84 13.79
N GLY A 220 -11.81 2.40 14.34
CA GLY A 220 -10.48 2.51 13.74
C GLY A 220 -10.20 1.46 12.70
N GLY A 221 -8.97 1.45 12.20
CA GLY A 221 -8.49 0.45 11.27
C GLY A 221 -6.98 0.26 11.36
N GLY A 222 -6.44 -0.57 10.48
CA GLY A 222 -5.00 -0.85 10.41
C GLY A 222 -4.39 -1.51 11.64
N ASP A 223 -3.06 -1.47 11.69
CA ASP A 223 -2.24 -2.19 12.65
C ASP A 223 -2.43 -1.74 14.11
N ILE A 224 -2.23 -2.69 15.03
CA ILE A 224 -2.20 -2.46 16.47
C ILE A 224 -0.76 -2.52 16.96
N TYR A 225 -0.38 -1.53 17.75
CA TYR A 225 0.91 -1.46 18.43
C TYR A 225 0.68 -1.47 19.94
N ILE A 226 1.53 -2.15 20.70
CA ILE A 226 1.42 -2.20 22.17
C ILE A 226 2.79 -1.90 22.79
N VAL A 227 2.84 -0.83 23.60
CA VAL A 227 4.06 -0.40 24.28
C VAL A 227 3.74 0.07 25.70
N LYS A 228 4.46 -0.46 26.70
CA LYS A 228 4.29 -0.15 28.13
C LYS A 228 2.81 -0.17 28.57
N ASP A 229 2.13 -1.30 28.34
CA ASP A 229 0.72 -1.52 28.64
C ASP A 229 -0.28 -0.51 28.02
N ARG A 230 0.08 0.09 26.89
CA ARG A 230 -0.79 0.99 26.13
C ARG A 230 -0.90 0.53 24.69
N MET A 231 -2.12 0.59 24.17
CA MET A 231 -2.40 0.36 22.76
C MET A 231 -2.26 1.68 22.00
N ILE A 232 -1.64 1.61 20.84
CA ILE A 232 -1.58 2.70 19.86
C ILE A 232 -2.34 2.21 18.64
N LEU A 233 -3.37 2.96 18.28
CA LEU A 233 -4.38 2.61 17.30
C LEU A 233 -4.60 3.77 16.35
N MET A 234 -5.07 3.49 15.14
CA MET A 234 -5.48 4.50 14.17
C MET A 234 -7.00 4.65 14.20
N ASP A 235 -7.51 5.87 14.04
CA ASP A 235 -8.94 6.16 13.98
C ASP A 235 -9.59 5.85 12.61
N GLN A 236 -8.76 5.52 11.61
CA GLN A 236 -9.10 5.04 10.28
C GLN A 236 -8.01 4.08 9.80
N GLY A 237 -8.31 3.11 8.94
CA GLY A 237 -7.28 2.24 8.36
C GLY A 237 -6.45 2.88 7.25
N ASN A 238 -6.88 4.01 6.67
CA ASN A 238 -6.12 4.71 5.63
C ASN A 238 -5.07 5.66 6.26
N PRO A 239 -3.76 5.38 6.12
CA PRO A 239 -2.70 6.21 6.71
C PRO A 239 -2.73 7.69 6.27
N TRP A 240 -3.28 7.98 5.08
CA TRP A 240 -3.31 9.32 4.51
C TRP A 240 -4.42 10.22 5.06
N SER A 241 -5.38 9.64 5.78
CA SER A 241 -6.49 10.35 6.41
C SER A 241 -6.67 10.03 7.90
N SER A 242 -5.83 9.14 8.43
CA SER A 242 -5.89 8.70 9.82
C SER A 242 -5.19 9.67 10.79
N SER A 243 -5.70 9.70 12.01
CA SER A 243 -4.97 10.11 13.20
C SER A 243 -4.72 8.90 14.10
N SER A 244 -3.66 8.97 14.89
CA SER A 244 -3.33 7.94 15.87
C SER A 244 -3.83 8.35 17.25
N TYR A 245 -4.14 7.36 18.08
CA TYR A 245 -4.52 7.59 19.46
C TYR A 245 -3.97 6.51 20.37
N ILE A 246 -3.74 6.87 21.63
CA ILE A 246 -3.16 6.00 22.64
C ILE A 246 -4.21 5.74 23.71
N THR A 247 -4.44 4.48 24.03
CA THR A 247 -5.47 4.03 24.98
C THR A 247 -4.93 2.95 25.92
N ASP A 248 -5.59 2.78 27.07
CA ASP A 248 -5.46 1.54 27.84
C ASP A 248 -6.28 0.40 27.21
N PHE A 249 -6.13 -0.81 27.77
CA PHE A 249 -6.89 -2.01 27.37
C PHE A 249 -8.39 -1.96 27.69
N GLN A 250 -8.91 -0.85 28.22
CA GLN A 250 -10.34 -0.62 28.44
C GLN A 250 -10.92 0.40 27.46
N GLY A 251 -10.13 0.90 26.50
CA GLY A 251 -10.55 1.90 25.52
C GLY A 251 -10.59 3.32 26.08
N ASN A 252 -10.00 3.60 27.24
CA ASN A 252 -9.89 4.96 27.74
C ASN A 252 -8.74 5.69 27.02
N VAL A 253 -9.11 6.53 26.05
CA VAL A 253 -8.16 7.36 25.30
C VAL A 253 -7.40 8.28 26.24
N GLN A 254 -6.07 8.16 26.22
CA GLN A 254 -5.13 8.93 27.02
C GLN A 254 -4.53 10.08 26.22
N ARG A 255 -4.34 9.89 24.91
CA ARG A 255 -3.70 10.87 24.02
C ARG A 255 -4.23 10.73 22.59
N GLN A 256 -4.33 11.87 21.91
CA GLN A 256 -4.59 11.98 20.47
C GLN A 256 -3.33 12.50 19.78
N LEU A 257 -3.05 11.96 18.60
CA LEU A 257 -1.93 12.31 17.73
C LEU A 257 -2.49 12.56 16.32
N GLU A 258 -2.88 13.80 16.08
CA GLU A 258 -3.50 14.25 14.83
C GLU A 258 -2.57 14.02 13.63
N ASP A 259 -3.14 13.73 12.46
CA ASP A 259 -2.45 13.61 11.17
C ASP A 259 -1.22 12.69 11.23
N SER A 260 -1.39 11.51 11.84
CA SER A 260 -0.29 10.58 12.05
C SER A 260 -0.72 9.12 12.02
N TYR A 261 0.21 8.27 11.58
CA TYR A 261 0.09 6.81 11.60
C TYR A 261 1.39 6.19 12.13
N PRO A 262 1.29 5.15 12.97
CA PRO A 262 2.46 4.44 13.48
C PRO A 262 3.10 3.62 12.36
N VAL A 263 4.43 3.48 12.42
CA VAL A 263 5.21 2.70 11.45
C VAL A 263 6.21 1.73 12.07
N ALA A 264 6.52 1.91 13.37
CA ALA A 264 7.39 1.01 14.12
C ALA A 264 7.21 1.24 15.63
N ALA A 265 7.57 0.25 16.44
CA ALA A 265 7.73 0.40 17.87
C ALA A 265 9.01 -0.28 18.38
N ASP A 266 9.48 0.17 19.54
CA ASP A 266 10.49 -0.51 20.35
C ASP A 266 9.90 -0.65 21.77
N ARG A 267 9.50 -1.87 22.12
CA ARG A 267 8.84 -2.15 23.41
C ARG A 267 9.80 -2.07 24.60
N GLU A 268 11.06 -2.44 24.38
CA GLU A 268 12.09 -2.41 25.42
C GLU A 268 12.31 -0.98 25.90
N ARG A 269 12.56 -0.06 24.95
CA ARG A 269 12.80 1.36 25.19
C ARG A 269 11.52 2.17 25.39
N GLY A 270 10.36 1.61 25.03
CA GLY A 270 9.09 2.29 25.18
C GLY A 270 8.87 3.37 24.13
N LEU A 271 9.25 3.11 22.89
CA LEU A 271 9.17 4.07 21.78
C LEU A 271 8.14 3.61 20.74
N VAL A 272 7.45 4.57 20.13
CA VAL A 272 6.62 4.34 18.94
C VAL A 272 6.92 5.43 17.93
N PHE A 273 7.22 5.05 16.70
CA PHE A 273 7.56 5.93 15.60
C PHE A 273 6.36 6.15 14.70
N PHE A 274 6.18 7.40 14.28
CA PHE A 274 5.02 7.85 13.51
C PHE A 274 5.45 8.66 12.31
N MET A 275 4.70 8.51 11.24
CA MET A 275 4.80 9.34 10.06
C MET A 275 3.54 10.19 9.91
N THR A 276 3.63 11.29 9.17
CA THR A 276 2.47 12.11 8.82
C THR A 276 2.16 11.99 7.32
N PRO A 277 0.91 12.20 6.89
CA PRO A 277 0.54 12.23 5.47
C PRO A 277 1.34 13.25 4.65
N GLU A 278 1.83 14.32 5.29
CA GLU A 278 2.66 15.36 4.64
C GLU A 278 4.17 15.06 4.72
N GLY A 279 4.55 13.87 5.14
CA GLY A 279 5.94 13.41 5.18
C GLY A 279 6.77 13.95 6.33
N GLY A 280 6.15 14.10 7.50
CA GLY A 280 6.83 14.27 8.78
C GLY A 280 7.20 12.94 9.40
N PHE A 281 8.20 12.93 10.29
CA PHE A 281 8.63 11.75 11.04
C PHE A 281 8.97 12.13 12.48
N PHE A 282 8.36 11.46 13.44
CA PHE A 282 8.51 11.72 14.86
C PHE A 282 8.33 10.44 15.67
N PHE A 283 8.62 10.50 16.96
CA PHE A 283 8.30 9.39 17.86
C PHE A 283 7.66 9.89 19.14
N TRP A 284 6.94 8.99 19.81
CA TRP A 284 6.44 9.15 21.16
C TRP A 284 7.21 8.23 22.11
N GLU A 285 7.59 8.77 23.25
CA GLU A 285 8.26 8.05 24.34
C GLU A 285 7.27 7.79 25.47
N ALA A 286 7.00 6.53 25.71
CA ALA A 286 5.97 6.04 26.60
C ALA A 286 6.20 6.47 28.06
N ASP A 287 7.44 6.34 28.54
CA ASP A 287 7.77 6.59 29.96
C ASP A 287 7.67 8.08 30.34
N SER A 288 8.03 8.98 29.41
CA SER A 288 7.95 10.43 29.62
C SER A 288 6.64 11.06 29.14
N ASP A 289 5.86 10.33 28.34
CA ASP A 289 4.70 10.80 27.60
C ASP A 289 4.99 12.05 26.75
N THR A 290 6.12 12.04 26.05
CA THR A 290 6.54 13.15 25.17
C THR A 290 6.71 12.71 23.73
N THR A 291 6.53 13.65 22.80
CA THR A 291 6.86 13.45 21.39
C THR A 291 8.10 14.25 21.01
N LYS A 292 8.92 13.71 20.09
CA LYS A 292 10.07 14.40 19.52
C LYS A 292 10.09 14.24 18.01
N THR A 293 10.23 15.36 17.30
CA THR A 293 10.33 15.37 15.84
C THR A 293 11.72 14.95 15.39
N LEU A 294 11.80 13.98 14.48
CA LEU A 294 13.02 13.57 13.79
C LEU A 294 13.17 14.33 12.46
N LYS A 295 12.06 14.54 11.75
CA LYS A 295 12.00 15.31 10.51
C LYS A 295 10.65 16.04 10.40
N GLU A 296 10.71 17.33 10.10
CA GLU A 296 9.53 18.16 9.84
C GLU A 296 8.86 17.73 8.52
N ALA A 297 7.54 17.94 8.44
CA ALA A 297 6.76 17.67 7.23
C ALA A 297 7.22 18.52 6.03
N GLY A 298 6.97 18.01 4.81
CA GLY A 298 7.30 18.71 3.56
C GLY A 298 8.24 17.97 2.61
N GLY A 299 8.29 16.64 2.67
CA GLY A 299 9.10 15.83 1.75
C GLY A 299 8.65 14.37 1.68
N GLY A 300 9.18 13.62 0.72
CA GLY A 300 9.00 12.18 0.70
C GLY A 300 9.81 11.54 1.81
N ILE A 301 9.19 10.77 2.69
CA ILE A 301 9.85 9.95 3.69
C ILE A 301 9.14 8.60 3.74
N TRP A 302 9.88 7.51 3.94
CA TRP A 302 9.33 6.17 4.09
C TRP A 302 10.14 5.36 5.10
N TYR A 303 9.46 4.69 6.02
CA TYR A 303 10.06 3.65 6.85
C TYR A 303 10.57 2.50 5.97
N GLN A 304 11.68 1.87 6.35
CA GLN A 304 12.29 0.75 5.61
C GLN A 304 12.46 -0.54 6.43
N GLY A 305 12.26 -0.47 7.74
CA GLY A 305 12.48 -1.59 8.64
C GLY A 305 13.32 -1.21 9.86
N CYS A 306 13.38 -2.11 10.82
CA CYS A 306 14.21 -2.02 12.01
C CYS A 306 14.96 -3.34 12.16
N TRP A 307 16.27 -3.29 12.37
CA TRP A 307 17.12 -4.44 12.61
C TRP A 307 17.97 -4.17 13.83
N GLU A 308 17.95 -5.08 14.79
CA GLU A 308 18.54 -4.89 16.12
C GLU A 308 18.11 -3.53 16.72
N ASP A 309 19.07 -2.70 17.11
CA ASP A 309 18.86 -1.38 17.70
C ASP A 309 18.90 -0.23 16.66
N THR A 310 18.66 -0.53 15.38
CA THR A 310 18.73 0.48 14.30
C THR A 310 17.46 0.49 13.44
N LEU A 311 16.79 1.64 13.43
CA LEU A 311 15.67 1.93 12.53
C LEU A 311 16.17 2.57 11.24
N TYR A 312 15.71 2.07 10.09
CA TYR A 312 16.04 2.63 8.78
C TYR A 312 14.84 3.32 8.15
N TYR A 313 15.10 4.47 7.52
CA TYR A 313 14.09 5.21 6.77
C TYR A 313 14.74 5.94 5.60
N THR A 314 13.93 6.37 4.64
CA THR A 314 14.42 7.04 3.44
C THR A 314 13.81 8.42 3.29
N THR A 315 14.52 9.31 2.60
CA THR A 315 14.01 10.64 2.27
C THR A 315 14.23 10.95 0.80
N GLN A 316 13.31 11.71 0.21
CA GLN A 316 13.53 12.37 -1.09
C GLN A 316 14.11 13.76 -0.88
N GLU A 317 15.26 14.01 -1.51
CA GLU A 317 16.03 15.24 -1.41
C GLU A 317 16.36 15.80 -2.79
N ASN A 318 16.96 17.00 -2.82
CA ASN A 318 17.42 17.65 -4.04
C ASN A 318 16.33 17.77 -5.13
N GLY A 319 15.09 18.08 -4.72
CA GLY A 319 13.95 18.16 -5.64
C GLY A 319 13.52 16.79 -6.18
N LYS A 320 13.52 15.75 -5.31
CA LYS A 320 13.20 14.34 -5.62
C LYS A 320 14.21 13.62 -6.53
N LYS A 321 15.38 14.24 -6.75
CA LYS A 321 16.46 13.64 -7.56
C LYS A 321 17.32 12.67 -6.78
N ASP A 322 17.35 12.79 -5.46
CA ASP A 322 18.18 11.96 -4.62
C ASP A 322 17.29 11.26 -3.59
N THR A 323 17.37 9.93 -3.54
CA THR A 323 16.79 9.14 -2.45
C THR A 323 17.88 8.80 -1.47
N VAL A 324 17.70 9.21 -0.22
CA VAL A 324 18.72 9.11 0.84
C VAL A 324 18.27 8.08 1.85
N LEU A 325 19.13 7.10 2.13
CA LEU A 325 18.95 6.13 3.22
C LEU A 325 19.53 6.69 4.52
N TRP A 326 18.74 6.64 5.58
CA TRP A 326 19.10 7.05 6.93
C TRP A 326 19.01 5.87 7.89
N ALA A 327 19.85 5.89 8.90
CA ALA A 327 19.83 4.99 10.05
C ALA A 327 19.61 5.82 11.32
N LEU A 328 18.77 5.34 12.22
CA LEU A 328 18.48 5.93 13.52
C LEU A 328 18.81 4.90 14.59
N GLU A 329 19.89 5.15 15.33
CA GLU A 329 20.31 4.30 16.45
C GLU A 329 19.36 4.52 17.64
N LEU A 330 18.66 3.48 18.10
CA LEU A 330 17.55 3.60 19.05
C LEU A 330 17.98 4.02 20.46
N ASP A 331 19.23 3.73 20.85
CA ASP A 331 19.79 4.17 22.15
C ASP A 331 20.06 5.68 22.20
N SER A 332 20.55 6.25 21.10
CA SER A 332 20.95 7.66 21.04
C SER A 332 19.88 8.56 20.45
N LEU A 333 19.02 7.97 19.59
CA LEU A 333 18.01 8.63 18.78
C LEU A 333 18.62 9.72 17.87
N GLU A 334 19.89 9.54 17.48
CA GLU A 334 20.57 10.40 16.52
C GLU A 334 20.51 9.78 15.11
N PRO A 335 19.89 10.47 14.13
CA PRO A 335 19.88 10.00 12.76
C PRO A 335 21.23 10.24 12.07
N ARG A 336 21.69 9.25 11.32
CA ARG A 336 22.88 9.34 10.45
C ARG A 336 22.52 9.00 9.01
N GLN A 337 23.10 9.74 8.08
CA GLN A 337 23.00 9.41 6.67
C GLN A 337 23.84 8.17 6.38
N VAL A 338 23.25 7.15 5.75
CA VAL A 338 23.94 5.94 5.31
C VAL A 338 24.46 6.13 3.89
N SER A 339 23.57 6.40 2.93
CA SER A 339 23.94 6.51 1.52
C SER A 339 22.94 7.34 0.73
N VAL A 340 23.42 7.94 -0.36
CA VAL A 340 22.59 8.62 -1.36
C VAL A 340 22.50 7.76 -2.62
N PHE A 341 21.29 7.61 -3.14
CA PHE A 341 20.96 6.94 -4.39
C PHE A 341 20.37 7.97 -5.35
N PRO A 342 21.17 8.46 -6.31
CA PRO A 342 20.71 9.42 -7.30
C PRO A 342 19.66 8.81 -8.21
N GLN A 343 18.81 9.66 -8.77
CA GLN A 343 17.84 9.32 -9.80
C GLN A 343 18.51 8.58 -10.96
N ASP A 344 17.96 7.42 -11.28
CA ASP A 344 18.28 6.65 -12.47
C ASP A 344 17.56 7.27 -13.67
N ASN A 345 18.24 7.35 -14.81
CA ASN A 345 17.69 7.93 -16.04
C ASN A 345 16.53 7.09 -16.61
N VAL A 346 16.34 5.85 -16.15
CA VAL A 346 15.29 4.94 -16.62
C VAL A 346 13.94 5.24 -15.98
N VAL A 347 13.91 5.84 -14.79
CA VAL A 347 12.67 6.13 -14.03
C VAL A 347 12.58 7.59 -13.62
N GLU A 348 11.36 8.14 -13.59
CA GLU A 348 11.13 9.55 -13.21
C GLU A 348 11.52 9.83 -11.76
N VAL A 349 11.39 8.83 -10.89
CA VAL A 349 11.82 8.87 -9.49
C VAL A 349 12.43 7.52 -9.15
N THR A 350 13.66 7.52 -8.62
CA THR A 350 14.26 6.33 -8.04
C THR A 350 13.97 6.30 -6.55
N SER A 351 13.23 5.30 -6.12
CA SER A 351 12.97 4.99 -4.71
C SER A 351 13.89 3.87 -4.24
N ILE A 352 14.11 3.81 -2.94
CA ILE A 352 14.51 2.57 -2.28
C ILE A 352 13.21 1.80 -2.04
N VAL A 353 13.08 0.66 -2.70
CA VAL A 353 11.90 -0.21 -2.65
C VAL A 353 11.94 -1.09 -1.42
N SER A 354 13.13 -1.58 -1.09
CA SER A 354 13.31 -2.54 -0.02
C SER A 354 14.76 -2.55 0.43
N ILE A 355 14.97 -2.80 1.72
CA ILE A 355 16.29 -3.10 2.27
C ILE A 355 16.25 -4.38 3.10
N GLN A 356 17.40 -5.03 3.25
CA GLN A 356 17.63 -6.08 4.24
C GLN A 356 19.02 -5.88 4.86
N VAL A 357 19.11 -6.09 6.17
CA VAL A 357 20.38 -6.06 6.90
C VAL A 357 20.73 -7.50 7.27
N LEU A 358 21.97 -7.89 6.98
CA LEU A 358 22.53 -9.17 7.39
C LEU A 358 23.98 -8.94 7.79
N ASP A 359 24.32 -9.31 9.01
CA ASP A 359 25.61 -9.03 9.64
C ASP A 359 25.98 -7.52 9.56
N ASP A 360 27.14 -7.20 8.99
CA ASP A 360 27.63 -5.84 8.83
C ASP A 360 27.30 -5.21 7.46
N GLN A 361 26.35 -5.80 6.72
CA GLN A 361 25.97 -5.40 5.38
C GLN A 361 24.49 -4.99 5.28
N ILE A 362 24.23 -3.99 4.42
CA ILE A 362 22.89 -3.59 3.98
C ILE A 362 22.78 -3.91 2.50
N PHE A 363 21.71 -4.61 2.13
CA PHE A 363 21.30 -4.86 0.76
C PHE A 363 20.12 -3.96 0.44
N VAL A 364 20.18 -3.25 -0.68
CA VAL A 364 19.22 -2.20 -1.05
C VAL A 364 18.75 -2.42 -2.47
N LEU A 365 17.46 -2.71 -2.65
CA LEU A 365 16.81 -2.64 -3.96
C LEU A 365 16.33 -1.21 -4.20
N THR A 366 16.88 -0.60 -5.23
CA THR A 366 16.38 0.66 -5.79
C THR A 366 15.58 0.38 -7.05
N GLY A 367 14.60 1.22 -7.35
CA GLY A 367 13.86 1.16 -8.61
C GLY A 367 12.78 2.22 -8.66
N GLY A 368 11.80 2.05 -9.52
CA GLY A 368 10.67 2.97 -9.61
C GLY A 368 9.41 2.26 -10.07
N TYR A 369 8.27 2.86 -9.73
CA TYR A 369 6.96 2.43 -10.21
C TYR A 369 6.49 3.41 -11.27
N ALA A 370 5.84 2.90 -12.32
CA ALA A 370 5.27 3.73 -13.35
C ALA A 370 4.02 3.10 -13.96
N GLY A 371 3.35 3.89 -14.77
CA GLY A 371 2.03 3.57 -15.26
C GLY A 371 0.98 3.65 -14.15
N THR A 372 -0.27 3.64 -14.57
CA THR A 372 -1.42 3.88 -13.69
C THR A 372 -1.88 2.67 -12.90
N ALA A 373 -1.20 1.54 -13.06
CA ALA A 373 -1.30 0.40 -12.15
C ALA A 373 -0.12 0.34 -11.16
N MET A 374 0.72 1.38 -11.12
CA MET A 374 1.90 1.44 -10.25
C MET A 374 2.75 0.18 -10.35
N MET A 375 3.06 -0.25 -11.58
CA MET A 375 3.86 -1.46 -11.78
C MET A 375 5.33 -1.14 -11.58
N PHE A 376 6.06 -2.05 -10.94
CA PHE A 376 7.50 -1.91 -10.82
C PHE A 376 8.17 -1.95 -12.20
N GLN A 377 9.06 -0.98 -12.46
CA GLN A 377 9.72 -0.80 -13.76
C GLN A 377 11.11 -1.43 -13.82
N GLY A 378 11.49 -2.13 -12.75
CA GLY A 378 12.79 -2.71 -12.58
C GLY A 378 13.74 -1.83 -11.77
N GLY A 379 14.81 -2.47 -11.30
CA GLY A 379 15.69 -1.90 -10.32
C GLY A 379 17.14 -2.37 -10.37
N LYS A 380 17.87 -1.93 -9.36
CA LYS A 380 19.27 -2.30 -9.09
C LYS A 380 19.41 -2.66 -7.63
N ILE A 381 20.21 -3.68 -7.35
CA ILE A 381 20.53 -4.09 -5.99
C ILE A 381 21.94 -3.64 -5.66
N TYR A 382 22.07 -2.98 -4.52
CA TYR A 382 23.34 -2.54 -3.96
C TYR A 382 23.64 -3.28 -2.67
N ARG A 383 24.91 -3.53 -2.44
CA ARG A 383 25.47 -3.96 -1.15
C ARG A 383 26.37 -2.86 -0.59
N LEU A 384 26.29 -2.58 0.69
CA LEU A 384 27.11 -1.59 1.38
C LEU A 384 27.29 -1.98 2.85
N GLY A 385 28.33 -1.47 3.51
CA GLY A 385 28.49 -1.61 4.95
C GLY A 385 27.45 -0.81 5.73
N LEU A 386 27.26 -1.12 7.01
CA LEU A 386 26.33 -0.39 7.89
C LEU A 386 26.58 1.13 7.91
N ASP A 387 27.83 1.56 7.74
CA ASP A 387 28.26 2.97 7.70
C ASP A 387 28.06 3.65 6.33
N GLY A 388 27.59 2.91 5.32
CA GLY A 388 27.49 3.38 3.94
C GLY A 388 28.73 3.11 3.08
N GLY A 389 29.81 2.63 3.70
CA GLY A 389 31.06 2.28 3.05
C GLY A 389 30.93 1.11 2.07
N ASP A 390 31.95 0.93 1.23
CA ASP A 390 32.06 -0.20 0.28
C ASP A 390 30.82 -0.43 -0.60
N LYS A 391 30.03 0.63 -0.86
CA LYS A 391 28.83 0.55 -1.69
C LYS A 391 29.16 0.06 -3.10
N GLN A 392 28.56 -1.07 -3.45
CA GLN A 392 28.72 -1.75 -4.73
C GLN A 392 27.34 -2.10 -5.30
N GLN A 393 27.15 -1.84 -6.58
CA GLN A 393 26.03 -2.41 -7.31
C GLN A 393 26.35 -3.88 -7.58
N VAL A 394 25.52 -4.78 -7.06
CA VAL A 394 25.73 -6.23 -7.15
C VAL A 394 24.80 -6.90 -8.15
N ALA A 395 23.64 -6.29 -8.45
CA ALA A 395 22.73 -6.72 -9.51
C ALA A 395 21.97 -5.54 -10.15
N GLY A 396 21.41 -5.76 -11.35
CA GLY A 396 20.84 -4.71 -12.21
C GLY A 396 21.91 -4.00 -13.03
N GLY A 397 21.62 -3.54 -14.26
CA GLY A 397 22.63 -3.08 -15.25
C GLY A 397 23.48 -1.83 -14.87
N SER A 398 24.61 -1.49 -15.52
CA SER A 398 25.15 -1.95 -16.81
C SER A 398 26.33 -2.95 -16.71
N GLY A 399 26.11 -4.10 -17.36
CA GLY A 399 26.83 -5.38 -17.38
C GLY A 399 25.85 -6.43 -17.97
N ASP A 400 26.18 -7.73 -18.06
CA ASP A 400 25.36 -8.79 -18.69
C ASP A 400 23.96 -9.04 -18.07
N TYR A 401 23.54 -8.21 -17.11
CA TYR A 401 22.33 -8.38 -16.31
C TYR A 401 21.32 -7.28 -16.62
N GLY A 402 20.10 -7.70 -17.00
CA GLY A 402 18.94 -6.82 -17.13
C GLY A 402 18.56 -6.15 -15.79
N THR A 403 17.44 -5.42 -15.75
CA THR A 403 16.96 -4.83 -14.49
C THR A 403 16.45 -5.91 -13.52
N CYS A 404 16.64 -5.72 -12.21
CA CYS A 404 16.09 -6.60 -11.18
C CYS A 404 14.58 -6.38 -11.05
N GLY A 405 13.82 -7.43 -10.76
CA GLY A 405 12.43 -7.35 -10.36
C GLY A 405 12.29 -6.83 -8.92
N GLU A 406 11.04 -6.72 -8.47
CA GLU A 406 10.69 -6.12 -7.18
C GLU A 406 11.08 -7.00 -5.98
N GLN A 407 11.21 -8.31 -6.22
CA GLN A 407 11.45 -9.31 -5.19
C GLN A 407 12.94 -9.59 -5.04
N PHE A 408 13.44 -9.42 -3.82
CA PHE A 408 14.75 -9.93 -3.42
C PHE A 408 14.74 -10.37 -1.95
N CYS A 409 15.58 -11.37 -1.64
CA CYS A 409 15.91 -11.73 -0.27
C CYS A 409 17.38 -12.08 -0.11
N VAL A 410 17.86 -11.98 1.14
CA VAL A 410 19.23 -12.31 1.50
C VAL A 410 19.19 -13.27 2.68
N PHE A 411 19.90 -14.38 2.55
CA PHE A 411 20.02 -15.40 3.59
C PHE A 411 21.48 -15.63 3.97
N GLU A 412 21.71 -16.17 5.15
CA GLU A 412 23.02 -16.71 5.53
C GLU A 412 23.14 -18.16 5.04
N GLU A 413 24.18 -18.44 4.26
CA GLU A 413 24.53 -19.77 3.81
C GLU A 413 26.00 -20.08 4.08
N ASN A 414 26.26 -21.12 4.88
CA ASN A 414 27.61 -21.55 5.24
C ASN A 414 28.47 -20.44 5.89
N GLY A 415 27.85 -19.50 6.61
CA GLY A 415 28.54 -18.37 7.25
C GLY A 415 28.84 -17.20 6.32
N GLU A 416 28.25 -17.17 5.12
CA GLU A 416 28.34 -16.04 4.20
C GLU A 416 26.94 -15.67 3.67
N TRP A 417 26.78 -14.46 3.14
CA TRP A 417 25.50 -14.02 2.57
C TRP A 417 25.25 -14.66 1.19
N ALA A 418 23.99 -14.94 0.89
CA ALA A 418 23.54 -15.32 -0.44
C ALA A 418 22.38 -14.42 -0.85
N LEU A 419 22.52 -13.71 -1.97
CA LEU A 419 21.50 -12.81 -2.50
C LEU A 419 20.64 -13.54 -3.52
N TYR A 420 19.33 -13.53 -3.30
CA TYR A 420 18.32 -14.06 -4.22
C TYR A 420 17.48 -12.92 -4.78
N TYR A 421 17.24 -12.90 -6.09
CA TYR A 421 16.46 -11.85 -6.74
C TYR A 421 15.80 -12.33 -8.03
N THR A 422 14.77 -11.66 -8.49
CA THR A 422 14.19 -11.91 -9.82
C THR A 422 14.74 -10.97 -10.87
N LEU A 423 14.75 -11.41 -12.13
CA LEU A 423 14.93 -10.52 -13.29
C LEU A 423 13.59 -9.89 -13.67
N ASN A 424 13.57 -8.59 -13.94
CA ASN A 424 12.33 -7.84 -14.17
C ASN A 424 11.57 -8.31 -15.42
N GLU A 425 12.28 -8.64 -16.50
CA GLU A 425 11.65 -9.01 -17.77
C GLU A 425 11.19 -10.46 -17.82
N SER A 426 11.99 -11.40 -17.30
CA SER A 426 11.69 -12.83 -17.37
C SER A 426 11.00 -13.39 -16.12
N GLY A 427 11.10 -12.70 -14.98
CA GLY A 427 10.72 -13.24 -13.68
C GLY A 427 11.62 -14.38 -13.19
N GLU A 428 12.70 -14.71 -13.91
CA GLU A 428 13.65 -15.76 -13.53
C GLU A 428 14.32 -15.39 -12.21
N ALA A 429 14.32 -16.33 -11.26
CA ALA A 429 15.02 -16.16 -9.99
C ALA A 429 16.50 -16.53 -10.14
N ARG A 430 17.35 -15.72 -9.53
CA ARG A 430 18.81 -15.78 -9.60
C ARG A 430 19.37 -15.79 -8.18
N LYS A 431 20.46 -16.51 -7.98
CA LYS A 431 21.28 -16.49 -6.78
C LYS A 431 22.64 -15.89 -7.10
N LEU A 432 23.07 -14.92 -6.32
CA LEU A 432 24.40 -14.32 -6.34
C LEU A 432 25.14 -14.64 -5.04
N ALA A 433 26.29 -15.28 -5.18
CA ALA A 433 27.18 -15.63 -4.07
C ALA A 433 28.24 -14.55 -3.82
N PRO A 434 28.89 -14.52 -2.63
CA PRO A 434 29.89 -13.51 -2.26
C PRO A 434 31.09 -13.41 -3.19
N GLU A 435 31.52 -14.53 -3.75
CA GLU A 435 32.62 -14.58 -4.73
C GLU A 435 32.23 -14.07 -6.12
N GLY A 436 30.96 -13.70 -6.31
CA GLY A 436 30.40 -13.16 -7.55
C GLY A 436 29.94 -14.22 -8.54
N SER A 437 29.83 -15.49 -8.12
CA SER A 437 29.20 -16.52 -8.93
C SER A 437 27.68 -16.32 -8.93
N GLU A 438 27.05 -16.53 -10.09
CA GLU A 438 25.61 -16.34 -10.26
C GLU A 438 25.00 -17.52 -11.00
N GLU A 439 23.88 -18.01 -10.49
CA GLU A 439 23.15 -19.15 -11.06
C GLU A 439 21.62 -18.93 -11.04
N ALA A 440 20.92 -19.58 -11.96
CA ALA A 440 19.47 -19.65 -11.93
C ALA A 440 19.02 -20.60 -10.82
N VAL A 441 17.95 -20.25 -10.11
CA VAL A 441 17.41 -21.05 -9.01
C VAL A 441 15.90 -21.17 -9.11
N GLU A 442 15.35 -22.25 -8.54
CA GLU A 442 13.90 -22.42 -8.41
C GLU A 442 13.32 -21.64 -7.21
N LEU A 443 14.18 -21.30 -6.24
CA LEU A 443 13.81 -20.57 -5.02
C LEU A 443 13.17 -19.21 -5.35
N LYS A 444 12.02 -18.94 -4.76
CA LYS A 444 11.31 -17.66 -4.91
C LYS A 444 11.89 -16.63 -3.93
N PRO A 445 12.38 -15.46 -4.38
CA PRO A 445 13.14 -14.52 -3.55
C PRO A 445 12.22 -13.58 -2.74
N TRP A 446 11.32 -14.15 -1.95
CA TRP A 446 10.41 -13.41 -1.08
C TRP A 446 11.04 -13.17 0.29
N LYS A 447 10.63 -12.07 0.93
CA LYS A 447 11.12 -11.76 2.27
C LYS A 447 10.55 -12.73 3.30
N VAL A 448 11.23 -12.81 4.43
CA VAL A 448 10.70 -13.44 5.63
C VAL A 448 9.35 -12.80 5.99
N GLY A 449 8.35 -13.63 6.23
CA GLY A 449 6.98 -13.20 6.55
C GLY A 449 6.10 -12.83 5.34
N GLU A 450 6.66 -12.67 4.13
CA GLU A 450 5.86 -12.46 2.93
C GLU A 450 5.38 -13.78 2.33
N TYR A 451 4.12 -13.83 1.89
CA TYR A 451 3.55 -15.02 1.27
C TYR A 451 3.92 -15.12 -0.21
N PHE A 452 3.93 -16.35 -0.70
CA PHE A 452 4.06 -16.64 -2.11
C PHE A 452 3.29 -17.89 -2.49
N TYR A 453 2.93 -17.99 -3.76
CA TYR A 453 2.38 -19.22 -4.32
C TYR A 453 3.50 -20.21 -4.59
N ASP A 454 3.42 -21.38 -3.98
CA ASP A 454 4.41 -22.44 -4.17
C ASP A 454 4.13 -23.27 -5.42
N ASP A 455 5.11 -24.07 -5.84
CA ASP A 455 5.02 -24.89 -7.05
C ASP A 455 4.03 -26.05 -6.92
N GLN A 456 3.51 -26.31 -5.71
CA GLN A 456 2.44 -27.27 -5.44
C GLN A 456 1.05 -26.63 -5.52
N GLY A 457 0.99 -25.34 -5.88
CA GLY A 457 -0.26 -24.57 -5.98
C GLY A 457 -0.83 -24.17 -4.62
N GLY A 458 -0.04 -24.22 -3.55
CA GLY A 458 -0.39 -23.71 -2.23
C GLY A 458 0.07 -22.28 -2.01
N ILE A 459 -0.19 -21.77 -0.80
CA ILE A 459 0.37 -20.51 -0.30
C ILE A 459 1.33 -20.83 0.85
N SER A 460 2.55 -20.32 0.74
CA SER A 460 3.65 -20.58 1.65
C SER A 460 4.38 -19.29 2.02
N ILE A 461 5.19 -19.33 3.08
CA ILE A 461 6.08 -18.24 3.53
C ILE A 461 7.47 -18.77 3.84
N TYR A 462 8.45 -17.87 3.96
CA TYR A 462 9.64 -18.11 4.78
C TYR A 462 9.35 -17.59 6.20
N PRO A 463 9.28 -18.45 7.23
CA PRO A 463 9.00 -18.02 8.59
C PRO A 463 10.22 -17.33 9.25
N ASP A 464 11.43 -17.62 8.76
CA ASP A 464 12.69 -17.05 9.22
C ASP A 464 13.72 -16.99 8.07
N ALA A 465 14.94 -16.52 8.39
CA ALA A 465 16.04 -16.38 7.43
C ALA A 465 16.76 -17.71 7.08
N SER A 466 16.25 -18.87 7.52
CA SER A 466 16.86 -20.18 7.19
C SER A 466 16.61 -20.60 5.74
N GLY A 467 15.62 -20.00 5.08
CA GLY A 467 15.14 -20.41 3.75
C GLY A 467 14.23 -21.64 3.76
N GLU A 468 13.87 -22.19 4.93
CA GLU A 468 12.87 -23.25 5.01
C GLU A 468 11.46 -22.73 4.72
N ILE A 469 10.68 -23.48 3.95
CA ILE A 469 9.34 -23.07 3.53
C ILE A 469 8.29 -23.58 4.54
N LEU A 470 7.39 -22.69 4.95
CA LEU A 470 6.21 -23.00 5.75
C LEU A 470 4.94 -22.86 4.91
N THR A 471 4.30 -23.97 4.57
CA THR A 471 2.99 -23.94 3.89
C THR A 471 1.87 -23.54 4.85
N LEU A 472 1.12 -22.49 4.48
CA LEU A 472 -0.05 -21.97 5.21
C LEU A 472 -1.36 -22.58 4.69
N LEU A 473 -1.43 -22.77 3.38
CA LEU A 473 -2.54 -23.41 2.68
C LEU A 473 -1.96 -24.34 1.64
N SER A 474 -2.24 -25.64 1.76
CA SER A 474 -1.91 -26.59 0.70
C SER A 474 -2.72 -26.30 -0.57
N GLY A 475 -2.25 -26.77 -1.73
CA GLY A 475 -3.00 -26.62 -2.98
C GLY A 475 -4.40 -27.24 -2.93
N ASP A 476 -4.59 -28.32 -2.17
CA ASP A 476 -5.91 -28.95 -1.95
C ASP A 476 -6.83 -28.09 -1.07
N GLU A 477 -6.28 -27.38 -0.09
CA GLU A 477 -7.04 -26.42 0.73
C GLU A 477 -7.39 -25.18 -0.11
N LEU A 478 -6.42 -24.64 -0.85
CA LEU A 478 -6.65 -23.52 -1.76
C LEU A 478 -7.73 -23.86 -2.81
N ALA A 479 -7.71 -25.07 -3.35
CA ALA A 479 -8.75 -25.58 -4.25
C ALA A 479 -10.15 -25.56 -3.60
N GLN A 480 -10.23 -25.89 -2.32
CA GLN A 480 -11.49 -25.90 -1.56
C GLN A 480 -11.96 -24.48 -1.25
N GLU A 481 -11.05 -23.58 -0.87
CA GLU A 481 -11.34 -22.17 -0.63
C GLU A 481 -11.85 -21.48 -1.90
N LEU A 482 -11.33 -21.86 -3.06
CA LEU A 482 -11.74 -21.35 -4.38
C LEU A 482 -12.91 -22.13 -5.02
N TYR A 483 -13.63 -22.96 -4.25
CA TYR A 483 -14.78 -23.76 -4.72
C TYR A 483 -14.48 -24.66 -5.95
N GLY A 484 -13.44 -25.49 -5.88
CA GLY A 484 -13.21 -26.74 -6.64
C GLY A 484 -13.64 -26.76 -8.13
N ASP A 485 -12.62 -26.72 -9.02
CA ASP A 485 -12.63 -26.67 -10.51
C ASP A 485 -12.32 -25.28 -11.11
N GLN A 486 -12.31 -24.21 -10.30
CA GLN A 486 -12.04 -22.82 -10.74
C GLN A 486 -10.62 -22.30 -10.46
N LEU A 487 -9.74 -23.16 -9.94
CA LEU A 487 -8.32 -22.84 -9.73
C LEU A 487 -7.69 -22.32 -11.02
N ASN A 488 -7.40 -21.02 -11.02
CA ASN A 488 -6.52 -20.36 -11.97
C ASN A 488 -6.90 -20.55 -13.46
N GLN A 489 -8.19 -20.48 -13.81
CA GLN A 489 -8.61 -20.23 -15.20
C GLN A 489 -8.56 -18.72 -15.50
N TYR A 490 -7.38 -18.13 -15.33
CA TYR A 490 -7.00 -16.79 -15.79
C TYR A 490 -8.01 -15.67 -15.51
N ALA A 491 -8.23 -15.40 -14.20
CA ALA A 491 -8.89 -14.22 -13.63
C ALA A 491 -10.30 -14.38 -13.04
N GLU A 492 -10.90 -15.57 -13.00
CA GLU A 492 -12.27 -15.72 -12.47
C GLU A 492 -12.36 -15.73 -10.94
N THR A 493 -11.32 -16.13 -10.23
CA THR A 493 -11.25 -16.11 -8.76
C THR A 493 -9.82 -15.84 -8.29
N TYR A 494 -9.66 -15.33 -7.08
CA TYR A 494 -8.36 -15.21 -6.41
C TYR A 494 -8.47 -15.59 -4.93
N CYS A 495 -7.34 -15.97 -4.34
CA CYS A 495 -7.20 -16.17 -2.91
C CYS A 495 -5.79 -15.76 -2.50
N MET A 496 -5.65 -14.89 -1.51
CA MET A 496 -4.35 -14.40 -1.03
C MET A 496 -4.30 -14.28 0.50
N VAL A 497 -3.11 -13.97 1.02
CA VAL A 497 -2.91 -13.69 2.45
C VAL A 497 -2.65 -12.20 2.62
N GLU A 498 -3.57 -11.50 3.29
CA GLU A 498 -3.51 -10.04 3.48
C GLU A 498 -2.71 -9.66 4.74
N GLU A 499 -2.95 -10.39 5.82
CA GLU A 499 -2.38 -10.12 7.13
C GLU A 499 -1.68 -11.36 7.63
N LEU A 500 -0.51 -11.18 8.24
CA LEU A 500 0.28 -12.28 8.77
C LEU A 500 1.14 -11.81 9.95
N SER A 501 1.14 -12.57 11.03
CA SER A 501 1.95 -12.27 12.21
C SER A 501 2.40 -13.55 12.89
N LEU A 502 3.67 -13.60 13.27
CA LEU A 502 4.28 -14.73 13.97
C LEU A 502 4.47 -14.36 15.46
N CYS A 503 4.33 -15.33 16.35
CA CYS A 503 4.72 -15.17 17.75
C CYS A 503 4.98 -16.54 18.36
N GLY A 504 6.23 -16.79 18.78
CA GLY A 504 6.58 -18.12 19.26
C GLY A 504 6.41 -19.17 18.16
N ASP A 505 5.76 -20.29 18.51
CA ASP A 505 5.40 -21.35 17.56
C ASP A 505 4.05 -21.14 16.86
N GLN A 506 3.46 -19.93 16.94
CA GLN A 506 2.14 -19.62 16.42
C GLN A 506 2.23 -18.62 15.27
N ILE A 507 1.31 -18.76 14.32
CA ILE A 507 1.08 -17.79 13.26
C ILE A 507 -0.41 -17.47 13.18
N LEU A 508 -0.74 -16.17 13.12
CA LEU A 508 -2.08 -15.69 12.79
C LEU A 508 -2.04 -15.06 11.41
N TYR A 509 -3.04 -15.35 10.59
CA TYR A 509 -3.10 -14.84 9.23
C TYR A 509 -4.52 -14.77 8.69
N THR A 510 -4.75 -13.84 7.77
CA THR A 510 -6.03 -13.60 7.11
C THR A 510 -5.96 -14.08 5.67
N VAL A 511 -6.81 -15.03 5.32
CA VAL A 511 -6.99 -15.55 3.96
C VAL A 511 -8.16 -14.82 3.32
N GLU A 512 -7.87 -14.00 2.32
CA GLU A 512 -8.88 -13.31 1.53
C GLU A 512 -9.18 -14.07 0.24
N SER A 513 -10.46 -14.15 -0.12
CA SER A 513 -10.91 -14.73 -1.37
C SER A 513 -11.91 -13.82 -2.08
N GLY A 514 -11.83 -13.81 -3.41
CA GLY A 514 -12.73 -13.02 -4.25
C GLY A 514 -13.02 -13.67 -5.59
N SER A 515 -14.12 -13.25 -6.20
CA SER A 515 -14.57 -13.71 -7.51
C SER A 515 -14.60 -12.55 -8.50
N HIS A 516 -14.30 -12.83 -9.77
CA HIS A 516 -14.32 -11.83 -10.82
C HIS A 516 -15.72 -11.28 -11.02
N ASP A 517 -15.82 -9.96 -10.99
CA ASP A 517 -17.03 -9.23 -11.35
C ASP A 517 -16.73 -8.36 -12.56
N SER A 518 -16.91 -8.96 -13.74
CA SER A 518 -16.66 -8.33 -15.04
C SER A 518 -17.47 -7.06 -15.27
N SER A 519 -18.50 -6.78 -14.46
CA SER A 519 -19.27 -5.54 -14.57
C SER A 519 -18.53 -4.30 -14.05
N GLY A 520 -17.51 -4.51 -13.20
CA GLY A 520 -16.64 -3.47 -12.68
C GLY A 520 -15.30 -3.35 -13.42
N ASP A 521 -15.01 -4.22 -14.39
CA ASP A 521 -13.74 -4.23 -15.12
C ASP A 521 -13.43 -2.89 -15.78
N MET A 522 -12.14 -2.53 -15.75
CA MET A 522 -11.62 -1.32 -16.38
C MET A 522 -10.48 -1.67 -17.32
N GLY A 523 -10.83 -1.93 -18.59
CA GLY A 523 -9.86 -2.33 -19.60
C GLY A 523 -9.28 -3.71 -19.29
N TRP A 524 -7.98 -3.76 -18.96
CA TRP A 524 -7.29 -4.98 -18.55
C TRP A 524 -7.29 -5.17 -17.01
N ARG A 525 -7.82 -4.20 -16.26
CA ARG A 525 -7.91 -4.25 -14.80
C ARG A 525 -9.18 -4.99 -14.40
N TYR A 526 -9.01 -6.17 -13.81
CA TYR A 526 -10.13 -6.98 -13.38
C TYR A 526 -10.66 -6.51 -12.03
N ASN A 527 -11.98 -6.37 -11.94
CA ASN A 527 -12.67 -6.05 -10.70
C ASN A 527 -13.09 -7.35 -10.02
N TYR A 528 -12.86 -7.46 -8.72
CA TYR A 528 -13.22 -8.63 -7.94
C TYR A 528 -14.22 -8.27 -6.88
N ARG A 529 -15.26 -9.09 -6.73
CA ARG A 529 -16.17 -9.11 -5.59
C ARG A 529 -15.51 -9.90 -4.46
N ARG A 530 -15.55 -9.35 -3.25
CA ARG A 530 -15.05 -10.05 -2.05
C ARG A 530 -16.01 -11.16 -1.68
N GLU A 531 -15.49 -12.35 -1.44
CA GLU A 531 -16.29 -13.53 -1.09
C GLU A 531 -16.17 -13.87 0.39
N ALA A 532 -14.95 -13.87 0.94
CA ALA A 532 -14.71 -14.12 2.36
C ALA A 532 -13.30 -13.69 2.78
N ASN A 533 -13.19 -13.26 4.03
CA ASN A 533 -11.93 -13.14 4.76
C ASN A 533 -11.94 -14.11 5.94
N ARG A 534 -11.02 -15.08 5.95
CA ARG A 534 -10.93 -16.13 6.98
C ARG A 534 -9.67 -15.94 7.81
N ASN A 535 -9.86 -15.77 9.11
CA ASN A 535 -8.79 -15.44 10.04
C ASN A 535 -8.41 -16.71 10.78
N TYR A 536 -7.18 -17.17 10.58
CA TYR A 536 -6.70 -18.43 11.11
C TYR A 536 -5.61 -18.22 12.16
N ARG A 537 -5.57 -19.12 13.14
CA ARG A 537 -4.40 -19.38 13.97
C ARG A 537 -3.85 -20.75 13.60
N MET A 538 -2.56 -20.86 13.33
CA MET A 538 -1.88 -22.13 13.10
C MET A 538 -0.70 -22.31 14.06
N ASP A 539 -0.55 -23.53 14.57
CA ASP A 539 0.66 -23.97 15.26
C ASP A 539 1.69 -24.49 14.24
N MET A 540 2.86 -23.87 14.20
CA MET A 540 3.87 -24.13 13.17
C MET A 540 4.50 -25.53 13.28
N LYS A 541 4.49 -26.14 14.48
CA LYS A 541 5.09 -27.46 14.72
C LYS A 541 4.14 -28.59 14.36
N THR A 542 2.89 -28.48 14.78
CA THR A 542 1.86 -29.51 14.59
C THR A 542 1.07 -29.34 13.30
N ARG A 543 1.10 -28.14 12.71
CA ARG A 543 0.26 -27.72 11.57
C ARG A 543 -1.23 -27.74 11.89
N GLU A 544 -1.60 -27.74 13.16
CA GLU A 544 -3.00 -27.62 13.57
C GLU A 544 -3.48 -26.19 13.30
N LYS A 545 -4.52 -26.07 12.48
CA LYS A 545 -5.13 -24.80 12.08
C LYS A 545 -6.51 -24.65 12.73
N THR A 546 -6.76 -23.48 13.31
CA THR A 546 -8.04 -23.10 13.94
C THR A 546 -8.58 -21.85 13.26
N LEU A 547 -9.80 -21.90 12.73
CA LEU A 547 -10.52 -20.70 12.28
C LEU A 547 -10.95 -19.89 13.50
N LEU A 548 -10.52 -18.64 13.58
CA LEU A 548 -10.88 -17.70 14.65
C LEU A 548 -12.22 -17.04 14.37
N TYR A 549 -12.35 -16.43 13.19
CA TYR A 549 -13.58 -15.81 12.68
C TYR A 549 -13.51 -15.64 11.16
N GLU A 550 -14.68 -15.43 10.54
CA GLU A 550 -14.86 -15.24 9.10
C GLU A 550 -15.86 -14.11 8.89
N TYR A 551 -15.64 -13.29 7.85
CA TYR A 551 -16.53 -12.21 7.46
C TYR A 551 -16.59 -12.00 5.95
#